data_AF-A0A284VR83-F1
#
_entry.id   AF-A0A284VR83-F1
#
_cell.length_a   1.000
_cell.length_b   1.000
_cell.length_c   1.000
_cell.angle_alpha   90.00
_cell.angle_beta   90.00
_cell.angle_gamma   90.00
#
_symmetry.space_group_name_H-M   'P 1'
#
loop_
_entity.id
_entity.type
_entity.pdbx_description
1 polymer ?
#
loop_
_entity_poly.entity_id
_entity_poly.type
_entity_poly.pdbx_seq_one_letter_code
_entity_poly.pdbx_strand_id
1 'polypeptide(L)' 'MISGQGKLINRRTKTAGKEYDRFFIYVPAEVARDGLFPFKEGDKLIITVDADNKRLIIERNTQSTN' A
#
# COMPACT_ATOMS: atom_id res chain seq x y z
N MET A 1 -20.20 -3.21 -3.40
CA MET A 1 -18.96 -3.10 -2.61
C MET A 1 -18.20 -4.40 -2.78
N ILE A 2 -17.03 -4.38 -3.43
CA ILE A 2 -16.17 -5.55 -3.55
C ILE A 2 -15.16 -5.48 -2.41
N SER A 3 -15.02 -6.57 -1.66
CA SER A 3 -14.09 -6.68 -0.54
C SER A 3 -13.44 -8.06 -0.58
N GLY A 4 -12.15 -8.13 -0.29
CA GLY A 4 -11.43 -9.40 -0.16
C GLY A 4 -10.36 -9.30 0.93
N GLN A 5 -9.94 -10.44 1.47
CA GLN A 5 -8.94 -10.50 2.54
C GLN A 5 -7.52 -10.48 1.95
N GLY A 6 -6.78 -9.41 2.23
CA GLY A 6 -5.37 -9.28 1.89
C GLY A 6 -4.43 -9.87 2.94
N LYS A 7 -3.12 -9.70 2.73
CA LYS A 7 -2.08 -10.07 3.70
C LYS A 7 -0.99 -9.01 3.75
N LEU A 8 -0.58 -8.63 4.96
CA LEU A 8 0.65 -7.87 5.20
C LEU A 8 1.83 -8.85 5.30
N ILE A 9 2.88 -8.61 4.53
CA ILE A 9 4.11 -9.39 4.59
C ILE A 9 5.28 -8.44 4.80
N ASN A 10 6.16 -8.77 5.76
CA ASN A 10 7.45 -8.13 5.89
C ASN A 10 8.53 -9.01 5.24
N ARG A 11 9.19 -8.52 4.20
CA ARG A 11 10.37 -9.14 3.61
C ARG A 11 11.61 -8.38 4.04
N ARG A 12 12.28 -8.89 5.07
CA ARG A 12 13.56 -8.36 5.53
C ARG A 12 14.62 -8.55 4.46
N THR A 13 15.34 -7.48 4.12
CA THR A 13 16.46 -7.49 3.18
C THR A 13 17.73 -7.07 3.89
N LYS A 14 18.83 -7.79 3.69
CA LYS A 14 20.16 -7.39 4.19
C LYS A 14 20.92 -6.68 3.08
N THR A 15 21.29 -5.43 3.32
CA THR A 15 22.14 -4.66 2.40
C THR A 15 23.23 -3.95 3.20
N ALA A 16 24.49 -4.10 2.79
CA ALA A 16 25.65 -3.45 3.42
C ALA A 16 25.71 -3.62 4.96
N GLY A 17 25.41 -4.83 5.46
CA GLY A 17 25.45 -5.14 6.89
C GLY A 17 24.26 -4.63 7.70
N LYS A 18 23.28 -3.95 7.09
CA LYS A 18 22.05 -3.48 7.73
C LYS A 18 20.83 -4.30 7.28
N GLU A 19 19.97 -4.66 8.23
CA GLU A 19 18.66 -5.23 7.95
C GLU A 19 17.65 -4.12 7.71
N TYR A 20 16.93 -4.21 6.59
CA TYR A 20 15.85 -3.30 6.23
C TYR A 20 14.54 -4.09 6.12
N ASP A 21 13.52 -3.65 6.84
CA ASP A 21 12.17 -4.15 6.68
C ASP A 21 11.56 -3.61 5.38
N ARG A 22 10.87 -4.48 4.63
CA ARG A 22 10.09 -4.08 3.46
C ARG A 22 8.69 -4.67 3.61
N PHE A 23 7.73 -3.81 3.91
CA PHE A 23 6.34 -4.21 4.09
C PHE A 23 5.61 -4.21 2.74
N PHE A 24 4.85 -5.27 2.49
CA PHE A 24 4.03 -5.47 1.29
C PHE A 24 2.59 -5.75 1.72
N ILE A 25 1.64 -5.04 1.13
CA ILE A 25 0.21 -5.31 1.28
C ILE A 25 -0.27 -6.00 0.00
N TYR A 26 -0.71 -7.25 0.13
CA TYR A 26 -1.36 -7.95 -0.97
C TYR A 26 -2.81 -7.52 -1.07
N VAL A 27 -3.16 -6.90 -2.20
CA VAL A 27 -4.54 -6.61 -2.58
C VAL A 27 -5.07 -7.78 -3.42
N PRO A 28 -6.22 -8.37 -3.07
CA PRO A 28 -6.83 -9.43 -3.87
C PRO A 28 -7.05 -9.00 -5.33
N ALA A 29 -6.81 -9.91 -6.28
CA ALA A 29 -6.90 -9.61 -7.71
C ALA A 29 -8.33 -9.21 -8.16
N GLU A 30 -9.36 -9.63 -7.44
CA GLU A 30 -10.76 -9.22 -7.66
C GLU A 30 -11.00 -7.75 -7.29
N VAL A 31 -10.31 -7.25 -6.26
CA VAL A 31 -10.39 -5.84 -5.83
C VAL A 31 -9.53 -4.98 -6.76
N ALA A 32 -8.33 -5.43 -7.10
CA ALA A 32 -7.38 -4.67 -7.91
C ALA A 32 -7.78 -4.54 -9.40
N ARG A 33 -8.56 -5.49 -9.93
CA ARG A 33 -9.08 -5.45 -11.32
C ARG A 33 -10.40 -4.68 -11.46
N ASP A 34 -11.01 -4.28 -10.34
CA ASP A 34 -12.23 -3.48 -10.39
C ASP A 34 -11.95 -2.12 -11.03
N GLY A 35 -12.86 -1.66 -11.89
CA GLY A 35 -12.70 -0.39 -12.61
C GLY A 35 -12.64 0.84 -11.69
N LEU A 36 -13.15 0.73 -10.47
CA LEU A 36 -13.10 1.78 -9.44
C LEU A 36 -11.85 1.67 -8.55
N PHE A 37 -10.97 0.69 -8.79
CA PHE A 37 -9.74 0.56 -8.03
C PHE A 37 -8.88 1.82 -8.21
N PRO A 38 -8.52 2.51 -7.12
CA PRO A 38 -8.00 3.86 -7.22
C PRO A 38 -6.51 3.90 -7.52
N PHE A 39 -5.80 2.81 -7.80
CA PHE A 39 -4.35 2.85 -8.02
C PHE A 39 -3.93 2.12 -9.29
N LYS A 40 -2.78 2.51 -9.85
CA LYS A 40 -2.09 1.83 -10.95
C LYS A 40 -0.65 1.55 -10.56
N GLU A 41 -0.02 0.62 -11.29
CA GLU A 41 1.41 0.35 -11.14
C GLU A 41 2.21 1.64 -11.41
N GLY A 42 3.17 1.95 -10.52
CA GLY A 42 3.99 3.14 -10.60
C GLY A 42 3.42 4.39 -9.92
N ASP A 43 2.16 4.37 -9.47
CA ASP A 43 1.59 5.49 -8.71
C ASP A 43 2.39 5.73 -7.43
N LYS A 44 2.71 7.00 -7.15
CA LYS A 44 3.23 7.41 -5.85
C LYS A 44 2.05 7.48 -4.88
N LEU A 45 2.17 6.83 -3.74
CA LEU A 45 1.11 6.75 -2.74
C LEU A 45 1.58 7.37 -1.42
N ILE A 46 0.65 8.00 -0.71
CA ILE A 46 0.84 8.46 0.67
C ILE A 46 0.18 7.43 1.58
N ILE A 47 0.91 6.99 2.61
CA ILE A 47 0.45 5.99 3.57
C ILE A 47 0.41 6.65 4.94
N THR A 48 -0.77 6.72 5.55
CA THR A 48 -1.00 7.41 6.82
C THR A 48 -1.64 6.44 7.82
N VAL A 49 -1.16 6.45 9.06
CA VAL A 49 -1.80 5.75 10.18
C VAL A 49 -2.77 6.72 10.85
N ASP A 50 -4.07 6.43 10.72
CA ASP A 50 -5.12 7.13 11.46
C ASP A 50 -5.30 6.40 12.79
N ALA A 51 -4.61 6.90 13.82
CA ALA A 51 -4.56 6.29 15.14
C ALA A 51 -5.92 6.33 15.85
N ASP A 52 -6.69 7.40 15.63
CA ASP A 52 -7.99 7.60 16.26
C ASP A 52 -8.99 6.53 15.80
N ASN A 53 -8.97 6.21 14.50
CA ASN A 53 -9.84 5.19 13.91
C ASN A 53 -9.16 3.81 13.77
N LYS A 54 -7.93 3.65 14.28
CA LYS A 54 -7.13 2.42 14.23
C LYS A 54 -7.07 1.79 12.82
N ARG A 55 -6.86 2.62 11.80
CA ARG A 55 -6.83 2.20 10.40
C ARG A 55 -5.63 2.74 9.65
N LEU A 56 -5.27 2.06 8.58
CA LEU A 56 -4.29 2.55 7.61
C LEU A 56 -5.05 3.17 6.45
N ILE A 57 -4.64 4.38 6.05
CA ILE A 57 -5.17 5.09 4.90
C ILE A 57 -4.08 5.12 3.82
N ILE A 58 -4.45 4.76 2.59
CA ILE A 58 -3.58 4.81 1.43
C ILE A 58 -4.26 5.70 0.40
N GLU A 59 -3.57 6.75 -0.03
CA GLU A 59 -4.09 7.75 -0.96
C GLU A 59 -3.10 7.98 -2.10
N ARG A 60 -3.58 8.42 -3.27
CA ARG A 60 -2.68 8.86 -4.33
C ARG A 60 -1.94 10.10 -3.86
N ASN A 61 -0.64 10.13 -4.12
CA ASN A 61 0.14 11.35 -3.93
C ASN A 61 -0.21 12.34 -5.05
N THR A 62 -1.07 13.32 -4.75
CA THR A 62 -1.48 14.38 -5.68
C THR A 62 -0.51 15.56 -5.68
N GLN A 63 0.69 15.43 -5.13
CA GLN A 63 1.73 16.45 -5.25
C GLN A 63 2.18 16.54 -6.71
N SER A 64 1.44 17.33 -7.51
CA SER A 64 1.94 17.93 -8.73
C SER A 64 3.15 18.77 -8.35
N THR A 65 4.36 18.32 -8.67
CA THR A 65 5.50 19.22 -8.79
C THR A 65 5.14 20.25 -9.86
N ASN A 66 4.70 21.43 -9.42
CA ASN A 66 4.77 22.65 -10.20
C ASN A 66 6.23 23.01 -10.46
#